data_AF-A0A835M5U5-F1
#
_entry.id   AF-A0A835M5U5-F1
#
_cell.length_a   1.000
_cell.length_b   1.000
_cell.length_c   1.000
_cell.angle_alpha   90.00
_cell.angle_beta   90.00
_cell.angle_gamma   90.00
#
_symmetry.space_group_name_H-M   'P 1'
#
loop_
_entity.id
_entity.type
_entity.pdbx_description
1 polymer ?
#
loop_
_entity_poly.entity_id
_entity_poly.type
_entity_poly.pdbx_seq_one_letter_code
_entity_poly.pdbx_strand_id
1 'polypeptide(L)'
;MVENTDCAASFILDLDLISFELPGLTSGIMADAIDLSGDGGVMKTIVRRAKSDAVGPTDNVPVVDVHYEGVLAETGEVFDSTHEDNTVFSFEVGKGTVIKAWDIALKTMKVGEVAKIACKPDYAYGSAGSPPDIPANATLIFEVELVACRPRRGSSLSIASDEKARLEELKKQRENIAANKEEEKRKREEAKAAAAARVQAKLEGKKGHGKGKGKAK
;
A
#
# COMPACT_ATOMS: atom_id res chain seq x y z
N MET A 1 -3.92 3.68 -94.25
CA MET A 1 -5.30 3.16 -94.28
C MET A 1 -5.79 3.17 -92.84
N VAL A 2 -6.53 4.22 -92.44
CA VAL A 2 -7.99 4.18 -92.11
C VAL A 2 -8.32 3.07 -91.10
N GLU A 3 -9.01 3.28 -89.98
CA GLU A 3 -10.12 4.21 -89.75
C GLU A 3 -10.44 4.33 -88.24
N ASN A 4 -11.05 5.46 -87.89
CA ASN A 4 -11.70 5.78 -86.62
C ASN A 4 -12.85 4.84 -86.25
N THR A 5 -13.10 4.68 -84.94
CA THR A 5 -14.42 4.81 -84.24
C THR A 5 -14.21 4.42 -82.76
N ASP A 6 -14.89 4.91 -81.73
CA ASP A 6 -15.67 6.11 -81.37
C ASP A 6 -16.18 5.86 -79.92
N CYS A 7 -16.69 6.90 -79.26
CA CYS A 7 -17.54 6.89 -78.05
C CYS A 7 -16.88 6.60 -76.70
N ALA A 8 -16.60 7.60 -75.85
CA ALA A 8 -17.51 8.49 -75.10
C ALA A 8 -17.99 7.92 -73.75
N ALA A 9 -17.53 8.55 -72.67
CA ALA A 9 -18.23 8.90 -71.42
C ALA A 9 -17.16 9.38 -70.41
N SER A 10 -16.94 10.68 -70.27
CA SER A 10 -17.50 11.52 -69.20
C SER A 10 -17.15 11.00 -67.79
N PHE A 11 -16.35 11.76 -67.04
CA PHE A 11 -16.73 12.31 -65.72
C PHE A 11 -15.57 13.15 -65.16
N ILE A 12 -15.78 14.47 -65.23
CA ILE A 12 -15.34 15.56 -64.35
C ILE A 12 -14.54 15.09 -63.11
N LEU A 13 -13.30 15.55 -62.96
CA LEU A 13 -12.84 16.09 -61.67
C LEU A 13 -11.93 17.30 -61.93
N ASP A 14 -12.38 18.38 -61.32
CA ASP A 14 -11.94 19.76 -61.35
C ASP A 14 -10.58 19.97 -60.68
N LEU A 15 -10.01 21.14 -60.95
CA LEU A 15 -8.98 21.87 -60.23
C LEU A 15 -8.75 21.42 -58.77
N ASP A 16 -7.50 21.28 -58.33
CA ASP A 16 -6.83 22.43 -57.71
C ASP A 16 -5.35 22.19 -57.41
N LEU A 17 -4.63 23.28 -57.59
CA LEU A 17 -3.26 23.55 -57.21
C LEU A 17 -3.24 23.70 -55.69
N ILE A 18 -2.68 22.74 -54.94
CA ILE A 18 -2.31 23.00 -53.54
C ILE A 18 -0.86 22.62 -53.33
N SER A 19 -0.05 23.67 -53.42
CA SER A 19 1.20 23.85 -52.71
C SER A 19 1.23 23.08 -51.40
N PHE A 20 2.24 22.23 -51.27
CA PHE A 20 2.72 21.69 -50.01
C PHE A 20 3.32 22.85 -49.18
N GLU A 21 2.44 23.64 -48.58
CA GLU A 21 2.80 24.68 -47.63
C GLU A 21 2.38 24.20 -46.24
N LEU A 22 3.37 24.08 -45.36
CA LEU A 22 3.19 23.74 -43.95
C LEU A 22 2.23 24.73 -43.28
N PRO A 23 1.26 24.25 -42.49
CA PRO A 23 0.78 24.99 -41.33
C PRO A 23 1.10 24.21 -40.06
N GLY A 24 1.70 24.92 -39.11
CA GLY A 24 1.93 24.41 -37.76
C GLY A 24 0.64 23.85 -37.15
N LEU A 25 0.75 22.68 -36.53
CA LEU A 25 -0.23 22.20 -35.58
C LEU A 25 0.35 22.31 -34.17
N THR A 26 0.56 23.55 -33.73
CA THR A 26 0.46 23.88 -32.31
C THR A 26 -1.02 23.99 -31.98
N SER A 27 -1.66 22.87 -31.67
CA SER A 27 -2.88 22.88 -30.87
C SER A 27 -2.77 21.67 -29.95
N GLY A 28 -2.64 21.97 -28.66
CA GLY A 28 -2.40 20.98 -27.63
C GLY A 28 -3.36 19.81 -27.77
N ILE A 29 -2.82 18.61 -27.55
CA ILE A 29 -3.61 17.45 -27.19
C ILE A 29 -4.39 17.86 -25.94
N MET A 30 -5.59 18.42 -26.13
CA MET A 30 -6.62 18.37 -25.09
C MET A 30 -6.94 16.89 -24.99
N ALA A 31 -6.19 16.20 -24.13
CA ALA A 31 -6.37 14.78 -23.90
C ALA A 31 -7.86 14.52 -23.67
N ASP A 32 -8.42 13.57 -24.40
CA ASP A 32 -9.85 13.27 -24.40
C ASP A 32 -10.33 13.19 -22.95
N ALA A 33 -11.18 14.14 -22.54
CA ALA A 33 -11.71 14.16 -21.19
C ALA A 33 -12.76 13.05 -21.09
N ILE A 34 -12.47 12.08 -20.24
CA ILE A 34 -13.30 10.89 -20.03
C ILE A 34 -14.25 11.20 -18.89
N ASP A 35 -15.56 11.18 -19.16
CA ASP A 35 -16.56 11.22 -18.10
C ASP A 35 -16.63 9.85 -17.41
N LEU A 36 -16.22 9.80 -16.15
CA LEU A 36 -16.20 8.58 -15.35
C LEU A 36 -17.50 8.33 -14.58
N SER A 37 -18.33 9.36 -14.44
CA SER A 37 -19.57 9.30 -13.68
C SER A 37 -20.80 9.19 -14.58
N GLY A 38 -20.69 9.64 -15.84
CA GLY A 38 -21.75 9.61 -16.86
C GLY A 38 -22.71 10.80 -16.80
N ASP A 39 -22.60 11.63 -15.76
CA ASP A 39 -23.32 12.89 -15.55
C ASP A 39 -22.40 14.12 -15.66
N GLY A 40 -21.15 13.92 -16.09
CA GLY A 40 -20.09 14.94 -16.10
C GLY A 40 -19.73 15.43 -14.70
N GLY A 41 -20.01 14.65 -13.65
CA GLY A 41 -19.64 14.97 -12.27
C GLY A 41 -18.16 14.75 -11.97
N VAL A 42 -17.55 13.78 -12.66
CA VAL A 42 -16.14 13.41 -12.53
C VAL A 42 -15.55 13.25 -13.92
N MET A 43 -14.80 14.26 -14.37
CA MET A 43 -14.11 14.22 -15.65
C MET A 43 -12.63 13.94 -15.43
N LYS A 44 -12.09 12.96 -16.14
CA LYS A 44 -10.68 12.58 -16.07
C LYS A 44 -9.99 12.85 -17.40
N THR A 45 -8.86 13.54 -17.35
CA THR A 45 -8.00 13.84 -18.49
C THR A 45 -6.62 13.26 -18.22
N ILE A 46 -6.18 12.30 -19.04
CA ILE A 46 -4.87 11.67 -18.85
C ILE A 46 -3.79 12.60 -19.37
N VAL A 47 -2.99 13.17 -18.46
CA VAL A 47 -1.86 14.06 -18.79
C VAL A 47 -0.65 13.22 -19.20
N ARG A 48 -0.36 12.16 -18.43
CA ARG A 48 0.73 11.22 -18.69
C ARG A 48 0.21 9.80 -18.55
N ARG A 49 0.32 9.02 -19.62
CA ARG A 49 -0.05 7.60 -19.59
C ARG A 49 0.96 6.81 -18.76
N ALA A 50 0.48 5.83 -18.01
CA ALA A 50 1.34 4.84 -17.36
C ALA A 50 2.05 3.95 -18.38
N LYS A 51 3.06 3.22 -17.91
CA LYS A 51 3.70 2.17 -18.70
C LYS A 51 2.71 1.04 -19.01
N SER A 52 2.95 0.31 -20.08
CA SER A 52 2.08 -0.79 -20.54
C SER A 52 1.97 -1.95 -19.55
N ASP A 53 3.00 -2.17 -18.74
CA ASP A 53 3.09 -3.17 -17.67
C ASP A 53 2.58 -2.66 -16.31
N ALA A 54 2.10 -1.41 -16.25
CA ALA A 54 1.65 -0.82 -15.01
C ALA A 54 0.36 -1.46 -14.49
N VAL A 55 0.37 -1.71 -13.19
CA VAL A 55 -0.77 -2.26 -12.44
C VAL A 55 -1.62 -1.11 -11.91
N GLY A 56 -2.93 -1.29 -11.87
CA GLY A 56 -3.86 -0.37 -11.21
C GLY A 56 -4.28 -0.88 -9.83
N PRO A 57 -5.01 -0.07 -9.04
CA PRO A 57 -5.56 -0.54 -7.77
C PRO A 57 -6.53 -1.70 -8.01
N THR A 58 -6.38 -2.77 -7.23
CA THR A 58 -7.24 -3.96 -7.25
C THR A 58 -7.56 -4.36 -5.83
N ASP A 59 -8.48 -5.31 -5.63
CA ASP A 59 -8.88 -5.76 -4.28
C ASP A 59 -7.70 -6.29 -3.44
N ASN A 60 -6.65 -6.82 -4.09
CA ASN A 60 -5.43 -7.28 -3.43
C ASN A 60 -4.48 -6.14 -3.04
N VAL A 61 -4.50 -5.04 -3.80
CA VAL A 61 -3.68 -3.84 -3.56
C VAL A 61 -4.55 -2.57 -3.54
N PRO A 62 -5.48 -2.45 -2.57
CA PRO A 62 -6.46 -1.37 -2.55
C PRO A 62 -5.88 -0.06 -2.01
N VAL A 63 -4.69 -0.08 -1.41
CA VAL A 63 -4.03 1.13 -0.89
C VAL A 63 -3.25 1.78 -2.02
N VAL A 64 -3.49 3.04 -2.26
CA VAL A 64 -2.76 3.83 -3.27
C VAL A 64 -1.91 4.89 -2.59
N ASP A 65 -0.74 5.12 -3.15
CA ASP A 65 0.14 6.24 -2.84
C ASP A 65 0.07 7.20 -4.01
N VAL A 66 -0.33 8.44 -3.75
CA VAL A 66 -0.49 9.45 -4.78
C VAL A 66 0.28 10.72 -4.43
N HIS A 67 0.78 11.39 -5.48
CA HIS A 67 1.03 12.81 -5.43
C HIS A 67 -0.16 13.52 -6.05
N TYR A 68 -0.57 14.63 -5.46
CA TYR A 68 -1.61 15.47 -6.01
C TYR A 68 -1.33 16.94 -5.77
N GLU A 69 -1.96 17.73 -6.64
CA GLU A 69 -2.14 19.16 -6.50
C GLU A 69 -3.62 19.47 -6.76
N GLY A 70 -4.26 20.10 -5.78
CA GLY A 70 -5.67 20.51 -5.83
C GLY A 70 -5.78 22.01 -6.07
N VAL A 71 -6.52 22.39 -7.11
CA VAL A 71 -6.82 23.79 -7.43
C VAL A 71 -8.33 24.04 -7.49
N LEU A 72 -8.74 25.24 -7.12
CA LEU A 72 -10.10 25.72 -7.32
C LEU A 72 -10.34 26.00 -8.81
N ALA A 73 -11.37 25.42 -9.41
CA ALA A 73 -11.64 25.62 -10.84
C ALA A 73 -12.02 27.07 -11.18
N GLU A 74 -12.64 27.78 -10.23
CA GLU A 74 -13.12 29.15 -10.43
C GLU A 74 -11.99 30.18 -10.39
N THR A 75 -11.06 30.04 -9.44
CA THR A 75 -9.97 31.02 -9.22
C THR A 75 -8.64 30.53 -9.79
N GLY A 76 -8.47 29.23 -9.99
CA GLY A 76 -7.18 28.60 -10.31
C GLY A 76 -6.21 28.54 -9.13
N GLU A 77 -6.67 28.89 -7.92
CA GLU A 77 -5.83 28.92 -6.72
C GLU A 77 -5.59 27.51 -6.18
N VAL A 78 -4.33 27.20 -5.86
CA VAL A 78 -3.93 25.95 -5.22
C VAL A 78 -4.33 26.01 -3.75
N PHE A 79 -5.20 25.10 -3.32
CA PHE A 79 -5.63 25.02 -1.92
C PHE A 79 -4.90 23.91 -1.14
N ASP A 80 -4.36 22.91 -1.84
CA ASP A 80 -3.63 21.81 -1.23
C ASP A 80 -2.67 21.17 -2.25
N SER A 81 -1.43 20.86 -1.85
CA SER A 81 -0.43 20.23 -2.71
C SER A 81 0.55 19.40 -1.90
N THR A 82 0.69 18.13 -2.30
CA THR A 82 1.69 17.23 -1.71
C THR A 82 3.11 17.43 -2.24
N HIS A 83 3.25 18.15 -3.36
CA HIS A 83 4.56 18.46 -3.94
C HIS A 83 5.35 19.45 -3.07
N GLU A 84 4.66 20.35 -2.37
CA GLU A 84 5.30 21.33 -1.48
C GLU A 84 5.93 20.63 -0.26
N ASP A 85 5.22 19.67 0.33
CA ASP A 85 5.68 18.93 1.51
C ASP A 85 6.60 17.73 1.19
N ASN A 86 6.79 17.38 -0.08
CA ASN A 86 7.47 16.15 -0.52
C ASN A 86 6.94 14.88 0.18
N THR A 87 5.66 14.88 0.56
CA THR A 87 5.00 13.73 1.18
C THR A 87 4.11 13.03 0.15
N VAL A 88 3.96 11.72 0.26
CA VAL A 88 2.96 10.97 -0.51
C VAL A 88 1.69 10.84 0.32
N PHE A 89 0.54 11.01 -0.31
CA PHE A 89 -0.73 10.78 0.35
C PHE A 89 -1.18 9.33 0.11
N SER A 90 -1.30 8.57 1.21
CA SER A 90 -1.66 7.15 1.17
C SER A 90 -3.07 6.94 1.69
N PHE A 91 -3.93 6.29 0.90
CA PHE A 91 -5.30 5.95 1.32
C PHE A 91 -5.84 4.69 0.62
N GLU A 92 -6.95 4.16 1.11
CA GLU A 92 -7.62 2.98 0.55
C GLU A 92 -8.73 3.41 -0.41
N VAL A 93 -8.64 3.00 -1.68
CA VAL A 93 -9.61 3.37 -2.72
C VAL A 93 -10.89 2.55 -2.57
N GLY A 94 -12.04 3.22 -2.66
CA GLY A 94 -13.37 2.59 -2.64
C GLY A 94 -13.98 2.42 -1.25
N LYS A 95 -13.38 3.01 -0.21
CA LYS A 95 -13.91 3.05 1.16
C LYS A 95 -14.70 4.31 1.48
N GLY A 96 -14.72 5.31 0.59
CA GLY A 96 -15.30 6.62 0.88
C GLY A 96 -14.53 7.38 1.97
N THR A 97 -13.25 7.07 2.17
CA THR A 97 -12.37 7.81 3.09
C THR A 97 -11.90 9.13 2.49
N VAL A 98 -11.94 9.22 1.16
CA VAL A 98 -11.67 10.42 0.37
C VAL A 98 -12.93 10.86 -0.36
N ILE A 99 -12.85 11.99 -1.07
CA ILE A 99 -13.95 12.47 -1.91
C ILE A 99 -14.35 11.43 -2.96
N LYS A 100 -15.65 11.37 -3.28
CA LYS A 100 -16.21 10.36 -4.19
C LYS A 100 -15.54 10.38 -5.57
N ALA A 101 -15.17 11.57 -6.05
CA ALA A 101 -14.50 11.72 -7.33
C ALA A 101 -13.17 10.95 -7.39
N TRP A 102 -12.40 10.96 -6.30
CA TRP A 102 -11.14 10.23 -6.22
C TRP A 102 -11.35 8.72 -6.21
N ASP A 103 -12.35 8.26 -5.47
CA ASP A 103 -12.72 6.84 -5.42
C ASP A 103 -13.15 6.28 -6.78
N ILE A 104 -13.72 7.13 -7.65
CA ILE A 104 -14.10 6.77 -9.02
C ILE A 104 -12.88 6.87 -9.95
N ALA A 105 -12.17 8.00 -9.90
CA ALA A 105 -11.10 8.30 -10.83
C ALA A 105 -9.87 7.40 -10.67
N LEU A 106 -9.40 7.21 -9.44
CA LEU A 106 -8.17 6.44 -9.20
C LEU A 106 -8.33 4.95 -9.48
N LYS A 107 -9.56 4.40 -9.40
CA LYS A 107 -9.84 3.03 -9.86
C LYS A 107 -9.51 2.80 -11.33
N THR A 108 -9.56 3.86 -12.14
CA THR A 108 -9.28 3.79 -13.57
C THR A 108 -7.82 4.11 -13.92
N MET A 109 -7.02 4.53 -12.93
CA MET A 109 -5.62 4.90 -13.13
C MET A 109 -4.68 3.72 -12.95
N LYS A 110 -3.53 3.80 -13.59
CA LYS A 110 -2.43 2.85 -13.43
C LYS A 110 -1.22 3.51 -12.77
N VAL A 111 -0.39 2.72 -12.10
CA VAL A 111 0.83 3.20 -11.46
C VAL A 111 1.75 3.89 -12.49
N GLY A 112 2.17 5.12 -12.18
CA GLY A 112 2.93 6.03 -13.04
C GLY A 112 2.09 6.93 -13.93
N GLU A 113 0.76 6.78 -13.94
CA GLU A 113 -0.16 7.66 -14.65
C GLU A 113 -0.32 8.99 -13.92
N VAL A 114 -0.34 10.08 -14.69
CA VAL A 114 -0.73 11.41 -14.21
C VAL A 114 -2.02 11.79 -14.91
N ALA A 115 -3.05 12.13 -14.16
CA ALA A 115 -4.33 12.55 -14.71
C ALA A 115 -4.85 13.78 -13.97
N LYS A 116 -5.48 14.68 -14.73
CA LYS A 116 -6.29 15.76 -14.20
C LYS A 116 -7.72 15.27 -14.00
N ILE A 117 -8.27 15.49 -12.82
CA ILE A 117 -9.60 15.06 -12.43
C ILE A 117 -10.37 16.31 -12.05
N ALA A 118 -11.34 16.70 -12.88
CA ALA A 118 -12.28 17.76 -12.57
C ALA A 118 -13.49 17.16 -11.85
N CYS A 119 -13.78 17.69 -10.67
CA CYS A 119 -14.75 17.18 -9.72
C CYS A 119 -15.79 18.27 -9.44
N LYS A 120 -17.05 18.00 -9.78
CA LYS A 120 -18.16 18.84 -9.31
C LYS A 120 -18.30 18.76 -7.78
N PRO A 121 -18.89 19.78 -7.15
CA PRO A 121 -19.06 19.82 -5.69
C PRO A 121 -19.77 18.58 -5.13
N ASP A 122 -20.76 18.03 -5.83
CA ASP A 122 -21.51 16.84 -5.40
C ASP A 122 -20.64 15.58 -5.22
N TYR A 123 -19.50 15.53 -5.93
CA TYR A 123 -18.51 14.45 -5.85
C TYR A 123 -17.27 14.84 -5.02
N ALA A 124 -17.26 16.05 -4.45
CA ALA A 124 -16.22 16.62 -3.61
C ALA A 124 -16.77 17.01 -2.22
N TYR A 125 -16.75 18.31 -1.87
CA TYR A 125 -17.14 18.82 -0.55
C TYR A 125 -18.58 19.37 -0.48
N GLY A 126 -19.31 19.33 -1.60
CA GLY A 126 -20.72 19.72 -1.69
C GLY A 126 -20.99 21.17 -1.25
N SER A 127 -22.20 21.39 -0.73
CA SER A 127 -22.64 22.69 -0.22
C SER A 127 -22.00 23.10 1.11
N ALA A 128 -21.37 22.15 1.82
CA ALA A 128 -20.66 22.45 3.06
C ALA A 128 -19.29 23.08 2.78
N GLY A 129 -18.64 22.73 1.67
CA GLY A 129 -17.25 23.11 1.41
C GLY A 129 -16.30 22.55 2.49
N SER A 130 -15.12 23.16 2.58
CA SER A 130 -14.16 22.95 3.67
C SER A 130 -13.51 24.30 4.00
N PRO A 131 -14.21 25.18 4.72
CA PRO A 131 -13.66 26.49 5.07
C PRO A 131 -12.42 26.36 5.97
N PRO A 132 -11.40 27.25 5.82
CA PRO A 132 -11.40 28.44 4.96
C PRO A 132 -11.01 28.21 3.50
N ASP A 133 -10.45 27.05 3.15
CA ASP A 133 -9.74 26.85 1.89
C ASP A 133 -10.66 26.48 0.71
N ILE A 134 -11.78 25.80 0.98
CA ILE A 134 -12.71 25.34 -0.05
C ILE A 134 -14.10 25.94 0.19
N PRO A 135 -14.59 26.82 -0.69
CA PRO A 135 -15.92 27.41 -0.56
C PRO A 135 -17.04 26.38 -0.81
N ALA A 136 -18.26 26.74 -0.39
CA ALA A 136 -19.44 25.94 -0.65
C ALA A 136 -19.70 25.82 -2.16
N ASN A 137 -20.07 24.61 -2.61
CA ASN A 137 -20.34 24.28 -4.01
C ASN A 137 -19.16 24.53 -4.98
N ALA A 138 -17.92 24.54 -4.47
CA ALA A 138 -16.74 24.70 -5.31
C ALA A 138 -16.53 23.51 -6.24
N THR A 139 -16.19 23.80 -7.51
CA THR A 139 -15.65 22.79 -8.43
C THR A 139 -14.13 22.74 -8.26
N LEU A 140 -13.59 21.53 -8.13
CA LEU A 140 -12.18 21.31 -7.87
C LEU A 140 -11.53 20.61 -9.05
N ILE A 141 -10.28 20.96 -9.34
CA ILE A 141 -9.46 20.26 -10.31
C ILE A 141 -8.27 19.70 -9.57
N PHE A 142 -8.07 18.40 -9.67
CA PHE A 142 -6.94 17.71 -9.07
C PHE A 142 -6.04 17.18 -10.16
N GLU A 143 -4.78 17.58 -10.17
CA GLU A 143 -3.76 16.83 -10.89
C GLU A 143 -3.23 15.75 -9.95
N VAL A 144 -3.41 14.48 -10.32
CA VAL A 144 -3.03 13.34 -9.48
C VAL A 144 -2.06 12.45 -10.24
N GLU A 145 -0.96 12.10 -9.59
CA GLU A 145 -0.01 11.08 -10.01
C GLU A 145 -0.15 9.86 -9.12
N LEU A 146 -0.44 8.70 -9.72
CA LEU A 146 -0.47 7.44 -8.99
C LEU A 146 0.95 6.88 -8.88
N VAL A 147 1.54 6.95 -7.68
CA VAL A 147 2.95 6.56 -7.44
C VAL A 147 3.08 5.06 -7.21
N ALA A 148 2.21 4.48 -6.39
CA ALA A 148 2.24 3.06 -6.08
C ALA A 148 0.88 2.51 -5.64
N CYS A 149 0.71 1.19 -5.75
CA CYS A 149 -0.40 0.47 -5.14
C CYS A 149 0.15 -0.61 -4.21
N ARG A 150 -0.44 -0.74 -3.02
CA ARG A 150 0.01 -1.63 -1.94
C ARG A 150 -1.18 -2.38 -1.34
N PRO A 151 -0.94 -3.56 -0.75
CA PRO A 151 -1.97 -4.26 0.00
C PRO A 151 -2.34 -3.47 1.27
N ARG A 152 -3.57 -3.67 1.75
CA ARG A 152 -4.07 -3.05 2.97
C ARG A 152 -3.10 -3.32 4.14
N ARG A 153 -2.62 -2.23 4.75
CA ARG A 153 -1.89 -2.30 6.02
C ARG A 153 -2.83 -2.93 7.06
N GLY A 154 -2.57 -4.20 7.33
CA GLY A 154 -3.50 -5.11 8.00
C GLY A 154 -3.10 -6.57 7.78
N SER A 155 -2.49 -6.89 6.64
CA SER A 155 -1.73 -8.14 6.46
C SER A 155 -0.39 -8.11 7.21
N SER A 156 0.23 -6.93 7.38
CA SER A 156 1.48 -6.82 8.15
C SER A 156 1.25 -6.72 9.67
N LEU A 157 0.05 -6.34 10.14
CA LEU A 157 -0.26 -6.34 11.56
C LEU A 157 -0.52 -7.76 12.07
N SER A 158 -1.20 -8.60 11.29
CA SER A 158 -1.27 -10.04 11.58
C SER A 158 0.12 -10.67 11.52
N ILE A 159 0.93 -10.37 10.50
CA ILE A 159 2.32 -10.88 10.45
C ILE A 159 3.14 -10.43 11.66
N ALA A 160 3.04 -9.17 12.09
CA ALA A 160 3.76 -8.67 13.26
C ALA A 160 3.22 -9.22 14.59
N SER A 161 1.90 -9.40 14.73
CA SER A 161 1.28 -9.98 15.93
C SER A 161 1.50 -11.49 16.04
N ASP A 162 1.40 -12.21 14.93
CA ASP A 162 1.61 -13.65 14.86
C ASP A 162 3.09 -14.00 15.08
N GLU A 163 4.01 -13.21 14.52
CA GLU A 163 5.45 -13.38 14.76
C GLU A 163 5.81 -13.08 16.22
N LYS A 164 5.25 -12.01 16.81
CA LYS A 164 5.43 -11.70 18.23
C LYS A 164 4.88 -12.81 19.14
N ALA A 165 3.70 -13.36 18.83
CA ALA A 165 3.09 -14.46 19.59
C ALA A 165 3.93 -15.75 19.51
N ARG A 166 4.44 -16.09 18.32
CA ARG A 166 5.34 -17.25 18.13
C ARG A 166 6.66 -17.10 18.90
N LEU A 167 7.22 -15.90 18.93
CA LEU A 167 8.43 -15.59 19.69
C LEU A 167 8.22 -15.67 21.21
N GLU A 168 7.08 -15.20 21.73
CA GLU A 168 6.74 -15.32 23.16
C GLU A 168 6.53 -16.78 23.57
N GLU A 169 5.81 -17.57 22.77
CA GLU A 169 5.60 -18.99 23.04
C GLU A 169 6.94 -19.76 23.06
N LEU A 170 7.83 -19.50 22.11
CA LEU A 170 9.15 -20.13 22.08
C LEU A 170 10.05 -19.74 23.27
N LYS A 171 9.98 -18.48 23.72
CA LYS A 171 10.70 -18.01 24.92
C LYS A 171 10.18 -18.72 26.17
N LYS A 172 8.86 -18.80 26.34
CA LYS A 172 8.21 -19.51 27.46
C LYS A 172 8.57 -20.99 27.48
N GLN A 173 8.60 -21.65 26.32
CA GLN A 173 9.03 -23.04 26.21
C GLN A 173 10.49 -23.22 26.63
N ARG A 174 11.40 -22.34 26.21
CA ARG A 174 12.82 -22.37 26.61
C ARG A 174 12.99 -22.13 28.11
N GLU A 175 12.24 -21.20 28.68
CA GLU A 175 12.24 -20.91 30.12
C GLU A 175 11.73 -22.11 30.93
N ASN A 176 10.62 -22.73 30.52
CA ASN A 176 10.10 -23.94 31.16
C ASN A 176 11.10 -25.11 31.08
N ILE A 177 11.77 -25.28 29.94
CA ILE A 177 12.80 -26.31 29.78
C ILE A 177 14.01 -26.03 30.68
N ALA A 178 14.43 -24.77 30.80
CA ALA A 178 15.53 -24.37 31.69
C ALA A 178 15.16 -24.60 33.16
N ALA A 179 13.96 -24.18 33.58
CA ALA A 179 13.45 -24.38 34.93
C ALA A 179 13.37 -25.86 35.31
N ASN A 180 12.82 -26.71 34.42
CA ASN A 180 12.77 -28.15 34.66
C ASN A 180 14.16 -28.78 34.74
N LYS A 181 15.11 -28.37 33.89
CA LYS A 181 16.49 -28.87 33.96
C LYS A 181 17.20 -28.44 35.25
N GLU A 182 16.93 -27.23 35.72
CA GLU A 182 17.48 -26.73 36.97
C GLU A 182 16.88 -27.43 38.19
N GLU A 183 15.57 -27.69 38.18
CA GLU A 183 14.89 -28.47 39.22
C GLU A 183 15.41 -29.91 39.28
N GLU A 184 15.59 -30.57 38.13
CA GLU A 184 16.18 -31.91 38.05
C GLU A 184 17.64 -31.94 38.53
N LYS A 185 18.43 -30.91 38.21
CA LYS A 185 19.81 -30.77 38.72
C LYS A 185 19.82 -30.63 40.24
N ARG A 186 18.92 -29.80 40.80
CA ARG A 186 18.78 -29.61 42.26
C ARG A 186 18.37 -30.90 42.97
N LYS A 187 17.37 -31.63 42.46
CA LYS A 187 16.95 -32.93 43.00
C LYS A 187 18.07 -33.97 42.96
N ARG A 188 18.84 -34.00 41.87
CA ARG A 188 19.98 -34.91 41.74
C ARG A 188 21.11 -34.57 42.71
N GLU A 189 21.39 -33.29 42.91
CA GLU A 189 22.40 -32.83 43.88
C GLU A 189 21.97 -33.11 45.32
N GLU A 190 20.70 -32.86 45.65
CA GLU A 190 20.12 -33.18 46.96
C GLU A 190 20.14 -34.69 47.23
N ALA A 191 19.75 -35.51 46.26
CA ALA A 191 19.83 -36.98 46.38
C ALA A 191 21.28 -37.46 46.57
N LYS A 192 22.24 -36.81 45.90
CA LYS A 192 23.67 -37.11 46.06
C LYS A 192 24.18 -36.71 47.45
N ALA A 193 23.76 -35.55 47.96
CA ALA A 193 24.10 -35.10 49.32
C ALA A 193 23.49 -36.02 50.39
N ALA A 194 22.23 -36.42 50.23
CA ALA A 194 21.56 -37.36 51.13
C ALA A 194 22.23 -38.75 51.14
N ALA A 195 22.67 -39.23 49.97
CA ALA A 195 23.44 -40.47 49.88
C ALA A 195 24.80 -40.36 50.58
N ALA A 196 25.52 -39.24 50.40
CA ALA A 196 26.81 -39.00 51.05
C ALA A 196 26.68 -38.93 52.58
N ALA A 197 25.68 -38.23 53.11
CA ALA A 197 25.42 -38.13 54.54
C ALA A 197 25.13 -39.50 55.19
N ARG A 198 24.37 -40.36 54.49
CA ARG A 198 24.10 -41.74 54.95
C ARG A 198 25.36 -42.61 55.00
N VAL A 199 26.31 -42.41 54.08
CA VAL A 199 27.60 -43.13 54.10
C VAL A 199 28.46 -42.65 55.26
N GLN A 200 28.51 -41.34 55.51
CA GLN A 200 29.29 -40.75 56.61
C GLN A 200 28.80 -41.23 57.98
N ALA A 201 27.49 -41.22 58.23
CA ALA A 201 26.91 -41.69 59.49
C ALA A 201 27.23 -43.17 59.79
N LYS A 202 27.30 -44.03 58.76
CA LYS A 202 27.68 -45.45 58.91
C LYS A 202 29.17 -45.63 59.27
N LEU A 203 30.04 -44.75 58.80
CA LEU A 203 31.48 -44.79 59.10
C LEU A 203 31.76 -44.34 60.54
N GLU A 204 31.00 -43.37 61.07
CA GLU A 204 31.13 -42.89 62.45
C GLU A 204 30.53 -43.88 63.46
N GLY A 205 29.41 -44.54 63.13
CA GLY A 205 28.84 -45.61 63.95
C GLY A 205 29.76 -46.83 64.15
N LYS A 206 30.66 -47.10 63.20
CA LYS A 206 31.69 -48.16 63.33
C LYS A 206 32.87 -47.79 64.22
N LYS A 207 33.09 -46.50 64.53
CA LYS A 207 34.15 -46.05 65.46
C LYS A 207 33.75 -46.11 66.94
N GLY A 208 32.48 -46.41 67.26
CA GLY A 208 31.96 -46.45 68.63
C GLY A 208 31.91 -47.83 69.31
N HIS A 209 32.11 -48.94 68.60
CA HIS A 209 31.99 -50.29 69.17
C HIS A 209 33.36 -50.98 69.26
N GLY A 210 34.18 -50.59 70.25
CA GLY A 210 35.53 -51.13 70.40
C GLY A 210 36.27 -50.73 71.67
N LYS A 211 35.63 -50.79 72.85
CA LYS A 211 36.38 -50.88 74.13
C LYS A 211 35.55 -51.57 75.22
N GLY A 212 35.26 -52.85 75.00
CA GLY A 212 34.73 -53.76 76.01
C GLY A 212 35.83 -54.65 76.59
N LYS A 213 36.26 -54.32 77.81
CA LYS A 213 36.86 -55.17 78.87
C LYS A 213 37.64 -56.44 78.44
N GLY A 214 38.98 -56.37 78.51
CA GLY A 214 39.84 -57.53 78.72
C GLY A 214 40.24 -57.65 80.19
N LYS A 215 39.69 -58.66 80.89
CA LYS A 215 40.13 -59.16 82.20
C LYS A 215 41.26 -60.18 82.00
N ALA A 216 42.37 -60.05 82.73
CA ALA A 216 43.27 -61.10 83.24
C ALA A 216 44.47 -60.37 83.87
N LYS A 217 45.03 -60.71 85.03
CA LYS A 217 44.93 -61.88 85.89
C LYS A 217 45.25 -61.43 87.32
#